data_AF-A0A1G3TF13-F1
#
_entry.id   AF-A0A1G3TF13-F1
#
_cell.length_a   1.000
_cell.length_b   1.000
_cell.length_c   1.000
_cell.angle_alpha   90.00
_cell.angle_beta   90.00
_cell.angle_gamma   90.00
#
_symmetry.space_group_name_H-M   'P 1'
#
loop_
_entity.id
_entity.type
_entity.pdbx_description
1 polymer ?
#
loop_
_entity_poly.entity_id
_entity_poly.type
_entity_poly.pdbx_seq_one_letter_code
_entity_poly.pdbx_strand_id
1 'polypeptide(L)'
;MILFLFKPLEIKEQSFVDVPLFSISSFKMYEFDSKGLITLMNGASATKYKDRYSVEKIDYTDNSKEYMANMKSNNGVYKNDAVYLDGDILYIREDGLTFETQKATYDKKTSFATADGDYVLYRGANRVTGKELKYNNSLDKIQSKNVTVKYQLEKSKK
;
A
#
# COMPACT_ATOMS: atom_id res chain seq x y z
N MET A 1 -52.07 -41.58 0.11
CA MET A 1 -51.19 -40.39 0.19
C MET A 1 -49.80 -40.81 -0.22
N ILE A 2 -49.19 -40.12 -1.20
CA ILE A 2 -47.76 -39.76 -1.29
C ILE A 2 -47.60 -38.91 -2.56
N LEU A 3 -47.10 -37.69 -2.38
CA LEU A 3 -46.89 -36.65 -3.39
C LEU A 3 -45.66 -36.97 -4.26
N PHE A 4 -45.81 -37.10 -5.58
CA PHE A 4 -44.72 -37.37 -6.54
C PHE A 4 -44.46 -36.22 -7.54
N LEU A 5 -44.88 -34.99 -7.25
CA LEU A 5 -44.85 -33.88 -8.22
C LEU A 5 -43.94 -32.71 -7.87
N PHE A 6 -42.89 -32.89 -7.07
CA PHE A 6 -41.84 -31.89 -6.92
C PHE A 6 -40.67 -32.24 -7.85
N LYS A 7 -40.71 -31.74 -9.10
CA LYS A 7 -39.47 -31.58 -9.87
C LYS A 7 -38.64 -30.52 -9.13
N PRO A 8 -37.39 -30.80 -8.73
CA PRO A 8 -36.55 -29.78 -8.12
C PRO A 8 -36.44 -28.61 -9.10
N LEU A 9 -36.64 -27.38 -8.62
CA LEU A 9 -36.33 -26.20 -9.41
C LEU A 9 -34.86 -26.33 -9.84
N GLU A 10 -34.59 -26.23 -11.14
CA GLU A 10 -33.24 -25.93 -11.62
C GLU A 10 -32.89 -24.53 -11.13
N ILE A 11 -32.31 -24.47 -9.93
CA ILE A 11 -31.71 -23.25 -9.42
C ILE A 11 -30.56 -22.97 -10.37
N LYS A 12 -30.67 -21.91 -11.17
CA LYS A 12 -29.53 -21.44 -11.99
C LYS A 12 -28.38 -21.17 -11.04
N GLU A 13 -27.37 -22.04 -11.05
CA GLU A 13 -26.14 -21.82 -10.34
C GLU A 13 -25.44 -20.62 -10.97
N GLN A 14 -25.55 -19.47 -10.30
CA GLN A 14 -24.84 -18.26 -10.70
C GLN A 14 -23.47 -18.29 -10.03
N SER A 15 -22.42 -18.55 -10.81
CA SER A 15 -21.06 -18.44 -10.33
C SER A 15 -20.69 -16.96 -10.21
N PHE A 16 -20.35 -16.54 -9.00
CA PHE A 16 -19.76 -15.23 -8.77
C PHE A 16 -18.24 -15.36 -8.82
N VAL A 17 -17.60 -14.57 -9.69
CA VAL A 17 -16.14 -14.64 -9.89
C VAL A 17 -15.38 -13.94 -8.76
N ASP A 18 -15.94 -12.88 -8.18
CA ASP A 18 -15.32 -12.08 -7.12
C ASP A 18 -16.35 -11.69 -6.06
N VAL A 19 -16.33 -12.41 -4.94
CA VAL A 19 -17.33 -12.28 -3.86
C VAL A 19 -16.66 -11.73 -2.60
N PRO A 20 -17.20 -10.62 -2.02
CA PRO A 20 -16.85 -10.20 -0.67
C PRO A 20 -17.16 -11.31 0.34
N LEU A 21 -16.15 -11.79 1.05
CA LEU A 21 -16.29 -12.79 2.10
C LEU A 21 -16.81 -12.17 3.40
N PHE A 22 -16.30 -10.99 3.75
CA PHE A 22 -16.79 -10.17 4.85
C PHE A 22 -16.27 -8.73 4.73
N SER A 23 -16.89 -7.82 5.47
CA SER A 23 -16.43 -6.45 5.64
C SER A 23 -16.26 -6.11 7.12
N ILE A 24 -15.22 -5.35 7.43
CA ILE A 24 -14.91 -4.85 8.77
C ILE A 24 -14.89 -3.33 8.71
N SER A 25 -15.43 -2.66 9.73
CA SER A 25 -15.35 -1.21 9.88
C SER A 25 -14.43 -0.85 11.05
N SER A 26 -13.71 0.26 10.93
CA SER A 26 -12.82 0.84 11.97
C SER A 26 -11.87 -0.20 12.57
N PHE A 27 -11.03 -0.79 11.73
CA PHE A 27 -10.17 -1.89 12.14
C PHE A 27 -8.72 -1.45 12.36
N LYS A 28 -8.03 -2.27 13.14
CA LYS A 28 -6.58 -2.25 13.30
C LYS A 28 -6.08 -3.69 13.26
N MET A 29 -5.15 -3.95 12.36
CA MET A 29 -4.50 -5.24 12.17
C MET A 29 -3.06 -5.15 12.65
N TYR A 30 -2.64 -6.17 13.40
CA TYR A 30 -1.27 -6.35 13.85
C TYR A 30 -0.75 -7.67 13.29
N GLU A 31 0.40 -7.64 12.63
CA GLU A 31 1.11 -8.82 12.12
C GLU A 31 2.42 -8.98 12.87
N PHE A 32 2.67 -10.18 13.38
CA PHE A 32 3.88 -10.51 14.14
C PHE A 32 4.68 -11.61 13.44
N ASP A 33 6.00 -11.56 13.61
CA ASP A 33 6.89 -12.71 13.39
C ASP A 33 7.56 -13.15 14.71
N SER A 34 8.58 -13.99 14.61
CA SER A 34 9.35 -14.45 15.78
C SER A 34 10.17 -13.36 16.48
N LYS A 35 10.34 -12.19 15.86
CA LYS A 35 11.09 -11.04 16.40
C LYS A 35 10.18 -9.97 16.98
N GLY A 36 8.93 -9.87 16.53
CA GLY A 36 7.95 -8.96 17.09
C GLY A 36 6.94 -8.44 16.08
N LEU A 37 6.44 -7.22 16.30
CA LEU A 37 5.47 -6.57 15.42
C LEU A 37 6.15 -6.11 14.12
N ILE A 38 5.73 -6.67 13.00
CA ILE A 38 6.30 -6.39 11.67
C ILE A 38 5.38 -5.58 10.77
N THR A 39 4.07 -5.62 11.01
CA THR A 39 3.12 -4.82 10.24
C THR A 39 1.99 -4.32 11.12
N LEU A 40 1.64 -3.05 10.94
CA LEU A 40 0.45 -2.42 11.50
C LEU A 40 -0.38 -1.88 10.34
N MET A 41 -1.65 -2.21 10.27
CA MET A 41 -2.54 -1.66 9.25
C MET A 41 -3.84 -1.18 9.88
N ASN A 42 -4.19 0.08 9.63
CA ASN A 42 -5.45 0.67 10.04
C ASN A 42 -6.26 1.06 8.81
N GLY A 43 -7.58 1.15 8.97
CA GLY A 43 -8.46 1.65 7.93
C GLY A 43 -9.85 1.98 8.44
N ALA A 44 -10.55 2.82 7.68
CA ALA A 44 -11.96 3.14 7.93
C ALA A 44 -12.85 1.92 7.69
N SER A 45 -12.57 1.16 6.63
CA SER A 45 -13.23 -0.10 6.32
C SER A 45 -12.27 -1.04 5.58
N ALA A 46 -12.53 -2.33 5.68
CA ALA A 46 -11.86 -3.34 4.85
C ALA A 46 -12.86 -4.39 4.37
N THR A 47 -12.82 -4.69 3.08
CA THR A 47 -13.55 -5.80 2.47
C THR A 47 -12.59 -6.91 2.10
N LYS A 48 -12.81 -8.10 2.65
CA LYS A 48 -12.02 -9.29 2.36
C LYS A 48 -12.61 -10.04 1.17
N TYR A 49 -11.77 -10.32 0.18
CA TYR A 49 -12.03 -11.24 -0.92
C TYR A 49 -11.17 -12.50 -0.79
N LYS A 50 -11.36 -13.47 -1.69
CA LYS A 50 -10.57 -14.71 -1.70
C LYS A 50 -9.05 -14.47 -1.62
N ASP A 51 -8.54 -13.47 -2.34
CA ASP A 51 -7.11 -13.25 -2.55
C ASP A 51 -6.55 -11.92 -2.03
N ARG A 52 -7.41 -11.02 -1.52
CA ARG A 52 -6.99 -9.65 -1.13
C ARG A 52 -7.89 -9.02 -0.08
N TYR A 53 -7.43 -7.92 0.49
CA TYR A 53 -8.27 -6.96 1.21
C TYR A 53 -8.32 -5.66 0.40
N SER A 54 -9.50 -5.09 0.22
CA SER A 54 -9.67 -3.70 -0.19
C SER A 54 -9.89 -2.87 1.06
N VAL A 55 -9.19 -1.75 1.22
CA VAL A 55 -9.13 -0.96 2.44
C VAL A 55 -9.38 0.51 2.12
N GLU A 56 -10.32 1.14 2.81
CA GLU A 56 -10.55 2.59 2.74
C GLU A 56 -9.76 3.31 3.83
N LYS A 57 -9.20 4.47 3.49
CA LYS A 57 -8.33 5.28 4.36
C LYS A 57 -7.23 4.44 5.01
N ILE A 58 -6.50 3.70 4.18
CA ILE A 58 -5.44 2.80 4.64
C ILE A 58 -4.31 3.61 5.29
N ASP A 59 -3.83 3.11 6.42
CA ASP A 59 -2.62 3.57 7.10
C ASP A 59 -1.80 2.32 7.44
N TYR A 60 -0.84 2.01 6.58
CA TYR A 60 -0.03 0.80 6.60
C TYR A 60 1.40 1.11 7.03
N THR A 61 1.92 0.40 8.01
CA THR A 61 3.30 0.49 8.48
C THR A 61 3.98 -0.86 8.34
N ASP A 62 5.15 -0.87 7.70
CA ASP A 62 6.07 -2.00 7.63
C ASP A 62 7.31 -1.72 8.50
N ASN A 63 7.54 -2.61 9.46
CA ASN A 63 8.68 -2.61 10.38
C ASN A 63 9.55 -3.87 10.20
N SER A 64 9.41 -4.57 9.07
CA SER A 64 10.19 -5.78 8.77
C SER A 64 11.57 -5.52 8.15
N LYS A 65 11.92 -4.25 7.90
CA LYS A 65 13.16 -3.80 7.25
C LYS A 65 14.01 -2.98 8.22
N GLU A 66 15.21 -2.59 7.78
CA GLU A 66 16.12 -1.73 8.56
C GLU A 66 15.46 -0.42 8.97
N TYR A 67 14.76 0.22 8.04
CA TYR A 67 13.99 1.42 8.31
C TYR A 67 12.50 1.11 8.30
N MET A 68 11.79 1.57 9.33
CA MET A 68 10.34 1.55 9.33
C MET A 68 9.80 2.47 8.23
N ALA A 69 8.79 1.99 7.50
CA ALA A 69 8.09 2.78 6.48
C ALA A 69 6.59 2.79 6.75
N ASN A 70 5.97 3.96 6.61
CA ASN A 70 4.54 4.17 6.71
C ASN A 70 4.00 4.68 5.37
N MET A 71 2.83 4.19 4.98
CA MET A 71 2.13 4.60 3.78
C MET A 71 0.66 4.83 4.08
N LYS A 72 0.16 6.01 3.68
CA LYS A 72 -1.24 6.39 3.81
C LYS A 72 -1.82 6.68 2.44
N SER A 73 -3.09 6.36 2.25
CA SER A 73 -3.85 6.74 1.04
C SER A 73 -5.35 6.69 1.26
N ASN A 74 -6.10 7.24 0.30
CA ASN A 74 -7.56 7.18 0.30
C ASN A 74 -8.06 5.74 0.15
N ASN A 75 -7.44 4.96 -0.74
CA ASN A 75 -7.77 3.55 -0.96
C ASN A 75 -6.49 2.70 -1.04
N GLY A 76 -6.59 1.46 -0.55
CA GLY A 76 -5.52 0.47 -0.58
C GLY A 76 -6.02 -0.92 -0.93
N VAL A 77 -5.20 -1.71 -1.62
CA VAL A 77 -5.38 -3.15 -1.77
C VAL A 77 -4.20 -3.85 -1.14
N TYR A 78 -4.45 -4.70 -0.15
CA TYR A 78 -3.43 -5.57 0.45
C TYR A 78 -3.54 -6.98 -0.14
N LYS A 79 -2.48 -7.42 -0.83
CA LYS A 79 -2.39 -8.72 -1.50
C LYS A 79 -0.96 -9.20 -1.59
N ASN A 80 -0.71 -10.45 -1.18
CA ASN A 80 0.56 -11.15 -1.34
C ASN A 80 1.79 -10.39 -0.77
N ASP A 81 1.63 -9.75 0.39
CA ASP A 81 2.64 -8.90 1.03
C ASP A 81 2.98 -7.61 0.26
N ALA A 82 2.09 -7.19 -0.64
CA ALA A 82 2.15 -5.91 -1.30
C ALA A 82 0.92 -5.06 -0.97
N VAL A 83 1.13 -3.74 -0.86
CA VAL A 83 0.06 -2.74 -0.81
C VAL A 83 0.07 -1.93 -2.09
N TYR A 84 -1.11 -1.86 -2.73
CA TYR A 84 -1.38 -1.02 -3.89
C TYR A 84 -2.23 0.14 -3.42
N LEU A 85 -1.77 1.36 -3.61
CA LEU A 85 -2.31 2.57 -3.01
C LEU A 85 -2.83 3.49 -4.11
N ASP A 86 -3.98 4.11 -3.87
CA ASP A 86 -4.63 5.02 -4.81
C ASP A 86 -5.24 6.21 -4.06
N GLY A 87 -4.93 7.42 -4.54
CA GLY A 87 -5.42 8.70 -4.03
C GLY A 87 -4.64 9.24 -2.82
N ASP A 88 -4.14 10.47 -2.97
CA ASP A 88 -3.48 11.27 -1.91
C ASP A 88 -2.49 10.48 -1.06
N ILE A 89 -1.53 9.85 -1.74
CA ILE A 89 -0.59 8.92 -1.13
C ILE A 89 0.53 9.69 -0.46
N LEU A 90 0.81 9.34 0.79
CA LEU A 90 1.96 9.81 1.55
C LEU A 90 2.77 8.61 2.04
N TYR A 91 4.00 8.48 1.53
CA TYR A 91 4.99 7.54 2.02
C TYR A 91 5.99 8.27 2.92
N ILE A 92 6.25 7.74 4.11
CA ILE A 92 7.22 8.28 5.07
C ILE A 92 8.11 7.13 5.53
N ARG A 93 9.42 7.31 5.47
CA ARG A 93 10.41 6.43 6.10
C ARG A 93 11.01 7.09 7.32
N GLU A 94 11.41 6.27 8.29
CA GLU A 94 11.96 6.69 9.59
C GLU A 94 13.16 7.65 9.48
N ASP A 95 13.98 7.52 8.43
CA ASP A 95 15.13 8.38 8.18
C ASP A 95 14.79 9.75 7.57
N GLY A 96 13.49 10.04 7.41
CA GLY A 96 12.98 11.31 6.86
C GLY A 96 12.80 11.32 5.35
N LEU A 97 13.07 10.23 4.63
CA LEU A 97 12.68 10.13 3.21
C LEU A 97 11.16 10.07 3.09
N THR A 98 10.58 11.02 2.37
CA THR A 98 9.14 11.13 2.18
C THR A 98 8.81 11.28 0.70
N PHE A 99 7.74 10.69 0.21
CA PHE A 99 7.22 11.05 -1.10
C PHE A 99 5.69 11.04 -1.17
N GLU A 100 5.16 11.91 -2.01
CA GLU A 100 3.75 12.13 -2.28
C GLU A 100 3.43 11.78 -3.73
N THR A 101 2.31 11.10 -3.97
CA THR A 101 1.84 10.74 -5.32
C THR A 101 0.36 10.35 -5.31
N GLN A 102 -0.20 10.01 -6.47
CA GLN A 102 -1.59 9.55 -6.60
C GLN A 102 -1.73 8.04 -6.79
N LYS A 103 -0.68 7.35 -7.25
CA LYS A 103 -0.64 5.89 -7.38
C LYS A 103 0.71 5.35 -6.95
N ALA A 104 0.69 4.35 -6.07
CA ALA A 104 1.91 3.73 -5.59
C ALA A 104 1.73 2.25 -5.31
N THR A 105 2.81 1.49 -5.42
CA THR A 105 2.87 0.11 -4.94
C THR A 105 4.06 -0.04 -4.01
N TYR A 106 3.86 -0.72 -2.88
CA TYR A 106 4.93 -1.19 -2.02
C TYR A 106 4.90 -2.70 -1.91
N ASP A 107 6.03 -3.35 -2.16
CA ASP A 107 6.21 -4.79 -2.01
C ASP A 107 7.17 -5.06 -0.86
N LYS A 108 6.64 -5.62 0.24
CA LYS A 108 7.40 -5.96 1.45
C LYS A 108 8.46 -7.02 1.19
N LYS A 109 8.26 -7.92 0.24
CA LYS A 109 9.25 -8.97 -0.06
C LYS A 109 10.47 -8.38 -0.74
N THR A 110 10.24 -7.57 -1.77
CA THR A 110 11.31 -7.02 -2.60
C THR A 110 11.84 -5.68 -2.10
N SER A 111 11.16 -5.07 -1.11
CA SER A 111 11.47 -3.75 -0.54
C SER A 111 11.40 -2.62 -1.58
N PHE A 112 10.63 -2.81 -2.67
CA PHE A 112 10.41 -1.77 -3.66
C PHE A 112 9.19 -0.93 -3.31
N ALA A 113 9.37 0.38 -3.32
CA ALA A 113 8.28 1.35 -3.38
C ALA A 113 8.28 1.99 -4.77
N THR A 114 7.11 2.10 -5.39
CA THR A 114 6.95 2.67 -6.73
C THR A 114 5.89 3.75 -6.71
N ALA A 115 6.07 4.79 -7.52
CA ALA A 115 5.04 5.76 -7.84
C ALA A 115 4.77 5.71 -9.34
N ASP A 116 3.52 5.50 -9.72
CA ASP A 116 3.09 5.41 -11.13
C ASP A 116 2.43 6.72 -11.54
N GLY A 117 3.25 7.70 -11.91
CA GLY A 117 2.81 9.03 -12.29
C GLY A 117 3.68 10.12 -11.70
N ASP A 118 3.12 11.31 -11.57
CA ASP A 118 3.82 12.43 -10.98
C ASP A 118 4.03 12.19 -9.48
N TYR A 119 5.20 12.59 -8.99
CA TYR A 119 5.52 12.50 -7.58
C TYR A 119 6.32 13.72 -7.10
N VAL A 120 6.26 13.93 -5.78
CA VAL A 120 7.12 14.87 -5.07
C VAL A 120 7.83 14.11 -3.97
N LEU A 121 9.16 14.13 -3.95
CA LEU A 121 9.98 13.51 -2.93
C LEU A 121 10.71 14.57 -2.12
N TYR A 122 10.81 14.32 -0.82
CA TYR A 122 11.48 15.17 0.15
C TYR A 122 12.55 14.39 0.90
N ARG A 123 13.67 15.05 1.17
CA ARG A 123 14.69 14.60 2.13
C ARG A 123 15.24 15.84 2.85
N GLY A 124 14.71 16.10 4.04
CA GLY A 124 14.93 17.38 4.73
C GLY A 124 14.42 18.56 3.90
N ALA A 125 15.27 19.57 3.69
CA ALA A 125 14.93 20.74 2.87
C ALA A 125 15.00 20.50 1.35
N ASN A 126 15.49 19.33 0.93
CA ASN A 126 15.63 18.99 -0.48
C ASN A 126 14.32 18.49 -1.05
N ARG A 127 13.99 18.94 -2.27
CA ARG A 127 12.75 18.59 -2.96
C ARG A 127 13.05 18.13 -4.37
N VAL A 128 12.58 16.94 -4.71
CA VAL A 128 12.63 16.33 -6.04
C VAL A 128 11.22 16.24 -6.58
N THR A 129 11.01 16.60 -7.84
CA THR A 129 9.79 16.25 -8.58
C THR A 129 10.16 15.44 -9.79
N GLY A 130 9.31 14.50 -10.17
CA GLY A 130 9.52 13.71 -11.38
C GLY A 130 8.28 12.97 -11.80
N LYS A 131 8.46 12.11 -12.79
CA LYS A 131 7.44 11.20 -13.29
C LYS A 131 7.99 9.78 -13.20
N GLU A 132 7.22 8.90 -12.59
CA GLU A 132 7.63 7.56 -12.19
C GLU A 132 8.77 7.56 -11.17
N LEU A 133 8.56 6.83 -10.07
CA LEU A 133 9.57 6.59 -9.06
C LEU A 133 9.69 5.08 -8.89
N LYS A 134 10.92 4.56 -8.90
CA LYS A 134 11.22 3.22 -8.41
C LYS A 134 12.29 3.32 -7.35
N TYR A 135 11.88 3.07 -6.12
CA TYR A 135 12.72 3.15 -4.95
C TYR A 135 13.02 1.76 -4.40
N ASN A 136 14.29 1.42 -4.25
CA ASN A 136 14.73 0.20 -3.57
C ASN A 136 15.18 0.57 -2.14
N ASN A 137 14.37 0.22 -1.14
CA ASN A 137 14.65 0.53 0.27
C ASN A 137 15.89 -0.23 0.77
N SER A 138 16.15 -1.44 0.28
CA SER A 138 17.31 -2.25 0.69
C SER A 138 18.66 -1.76 0.14
N LEU A 139 18.66 -1.01 -0.98
CA LEU A 139 19.88 -0.50 -1.61
C LEU A 139 20.03 1.03 -1.47
N ASP A 140 19.05 1.69 -0.87
CA ASP A 140 18.87 3.15 -0.88
C ASP A 140 19.03 3.79 -2.27
N LYS A 141 18.45 3.15 -3.30
CA LYS A 141 18.56 3.58 -4.70
C LYS A 141 17.23 4.03 -5.27
N ILE A 142 17.23 5.21 -5.87
CA ILE A 142 16.10 5.78 -6.61
C ILE A 142 16.39 5.75 -8.11
N GLN A 143 15.42 5.28 -8.88
CA GLN A 143 15.34 5.44 -10.33
C GLN A 143 14.09 6.26 -10.66
N SER A 144 14.22 7.24 -11.55
CA SER A 144 13.11 8.12 -11.92
C SER A 144 13.28 8.73 -13.31
N LYS A 145 12.19 9.22 -13.91
CA LYS A 145 12.16 9.94 -15.19
C LYS A 145 11.71 11.39 -14.98
N ASN A 146 12.07 12.26 -15.92
CA ASN A 146 11.65 13.68 -15.96
C ASN A 146 11.90 14.44 -14.64
N VAL A 147 13.10 14.25 -14.09
CA VAL A 147 13.43 14.72 -12.74
C VAL A 147 13.83 16.20 -12.75
N THR A 148 13.24 16.96 -11.84
CA THR A 148 13.69 18.31 -11.46
C THR A 148 14.04 18.29 -9.98
N VAL A 149 15.18 18.87 -9.60
CA VAL A 149 15.59 18.92 -8.20
C VAL A 149 15.91 20.31 -7.71
N LYS A 150 15.44 20.59 -6.50
CA LYS A 150 15.76 21.79 -5.73
C LYS A 150 16.48 21.36 -4.45
N TYR A 151 17.76 21.67 -4.36
CA TYR A 151 18.60 21.38 -3.19
C TYR A 151 18.92 22.67 -2.42
N GLN A 152 19.01 22.57 -1.10
CA GLN A 152 19.60 23.61 -0.26
C GLN A 152 21.05 23.25 0.02
N LEU A 153 21.97 24.08 -0.47
CA LEU A 153 23.38 23.95 -0.15
C LEU A 153 23.68 24.73 1.12
N GLU A 154 24.28 24.09 2.13
CA GLU A 154 24.89 24.83 3.22
C GLU A 154 26.14 25.55 2.69
N LYS A 155 26.25 26.85 2.97
CA LYS A 155 27.51 27.57 2.71
C LYS A 155 28.60 26.89 3.53
N SER A 156 29.66 26.40 2.87
CA SER A 156 30.81 25.91 3.61
C SER A 156 31.30 27.02 4.54
N LYS A 157 31.45 26.73 5.83
CA LYS A 157 32.21 27.60 6.71
C LYS A 157 33.65 27.55 6.20
N LYS A 158 34.11 28.64 5.59
CA LYS A 158 35.54 28.86 5.36
C LYS A 158 36.25 28.99 6.69
#